data_AF-A0A7W1W657-F1
#
_entry.id   AF-A0A7W1W657-F1
#
_cell.length_a   1.000
_cell.length_b   1.000
_cell.length_c   1.000
_cell.angle_alpha   90.00
_cell.angle_beta   90.00
_cell.angle_gamma   90.00
#
_symmetry.space_group_name_H-M   'P 1'
#
loop_
_entity.id
_entity.type
_entity.pdbx_description
1 polymer ?
#
loop_
_entity_poly.entity_id
_entity_poly.type
_entity_poly.pdbx_seq_one_letter_code
_entity_poly.pdbx_strand_id
1 'polypeptide(L)'
;LEALASEQNRTIQTIEVDLPKEELTKRLTGRRSCSICGEIYNIYSKPPKQDNVCDFHPETQLTHRADDNEESVSTRLAIYDELTKPLLDYYEKTGRLEKVNGEGDLEEIYRAIDKLI
;
A
#
# COMPACT_ATOMS: atom_id res chain seq x y z
N LEU A 1 -3.57 11.68 -19.02
CA LEU A 1 -3.86 10.23 -19.01
C LEU A 1 -5.14 9.92 -19.77
N GLU A 2 -6.26 10.56 -19.43
CA GLU A 2 -7.56 10.36 -20.11
C GLU A 2 -7.49 10.54 -21.64
N ALA A 3 -6.92 11.66 -22.11
CA ALA A 3 -6.75 11.92 -23.53
C ALA A 3 -5.92 10.82 -24.23
N LEU A 4 -4.81 10.42 -23.60
CA LEU A 4 -3.93 9.37 -24.12
C LEU A 4 -4.62 8.00 -24.16
N ALA A 5 -5.41 7.66 -23.14
CA ALA A 5 -6.19 6.43 -23.10
C ALA A 5 -7.23 6.42 -24.24
N SER A 6 -7.94 7.53 -24.42
CA SER A 6 -8.90 7.71 -25.52
C SER A 6 -8.24 7.62 -26.90
N GLU A 7 -7.08 8.26 -27.11
CA GLU A 7 -6.32 8.18 -28.36
C GLU A 7 -5.90 6.74 -28.70
N GLN A 8 -5.68 5.91 -27.68
CA GLN A 8 -5.29 4.51 -27.82
C GLN A 8 -6.47 3.52 -27.80
N ASN A 9 -7.72 4.01 -27.81
CA ASN A 9 -8.93 3.19 -27.62
C ASN A 9 -8.86 2.30 -26.35
N ARG A 10 -8.33 2.86 -25.25
CA ARG A 10 -8.26 2.24 -23.93
C ARG A 10 -9.12 2.99 -22.93
N THR A 11 -9.60 2.27 -21.93
CA THR A 11 -10.34 2.84 -20.79
C THR A 11 -9.44 2.84 -19.56
N ILE A 12 -9.52 3.91 -18.76
CA ILE A 12 -8.88 3.95 -17.44
C ILE A 12 -9.83 3.32 -16.43
N GLN A 13 -9.34 2.31 -15.73
CA GLN A 13 -9.99 1.73 -14.56
C GLN A 13 -9.21 2.16 -13.32
N THR A 14 -9.93 2.58 -12.28
CA THR A 14 -9.35 2.97 -11.00
C THR A 14 -9.78 1.98 -9.94
N ILE A 15 -8.82 1.46 -9.18
CA ILE A 15 -9.06 0.52 -8.09
C ILE A 15 -8.55 1.18 -6.81
N GLU A 16 -9.44 1.43 -5.86
CA GLU A 16 -9.11 1.85 -4.50
C GLU A 16 -8.96 0.62 -3.62
N VAL A 17 -7.79 0.46 -3.01
CA VAL A 17 -7.57 -0.53 -1.95
C VAL A 17 -7.76 0.18 -0.62
N ASP A 18 -8.96 0.07 -0.05
CA ASP A 18 -9.38 0.79 1.14
C ASP A 18 -8.85 0.11 2.41
N LEU A 19 -8.32 0.92 3.33
CA LEU A 19 -7.76 0.44 4.58
C LEU A 19 -7.90 1.50 5.68
N PRO A 20 -8.35 1.12 6.90
CA PRO A 20 -8.41 2.06 8.01
C PRO A 20 -7.07 2.74 8.30
N LYS A 21 -7.13 4.04 8.65
CA LYS A 21 -5.95 4.87 8.96
C LYS A 21 -5.03 4.27 10.02
N GLU A 22 -5.62 3.64 11.04
CA GLU A 22 -4.88 2.98 12.12
C GLU A 22 -4.05 1.81 11.60
N GLU A 23 -4.63 1.01 10.69
CA GLU A 23 -3.94 -0.12 10.07
C GLU A 23 -2.86 0.35 9.09
N LEU A 24 -3.12 1.40 8.30
CA LEU A 24 -2.08 2.06 7.48
C LEU A 24 -0.90 2.53 8.32
N THR A 25 -1.18 3.12 9.49
CA THR A 25 -0.15 3.61 10.41
C THR A 25 0.70 2.45 10.92
N LYS A 26 0.10 1.36 11.39
CA LYS A 26 0.83 0.16 11.82
C LYS A 26 1.64 -0.47 10.70
N ARG A 27 1.10 -0.52 9.49
CA ARG A 27 1.80 -1.08 8.31
C ARG A 27 3.05 -0.27 7.96
N LEU A 28 2.95 1.06 8.01
CA LEU A 28 4.06 1.95 7.69
C LEU A 28 5.11 1.95 8.80
N THR A 29 4.73 2.26 10.05
CA THR A 29 5.70 2.37 11.16
C THR A 29 6.34 1.05 11.58
N GLY A 30 5.63 -0.06 11.33
CA GLY A 30 6.14 -1.40 11.59
C GLY A 30 7.05 -1.96 10.50
N ARG A 31 7.18 -1.30 9.35
CA ARG A 31 7.88 -1.85 8.18
C ARG A 31 9.37 -2.03 8.45
N ARG A 32 9.89 -3.18 8.05
CA ARG A 32 11.33 -3.50 8.06
C ARG A 32 11.69 -4.13 6.72
N SER A 33 12.85 -3.82 6.16
CA SER A 33 13.28 -4.33 4.86
C SER A 33 14.67 -4.95 4.91
N CYS A 34 14.85 -6.08 4.22
CA CYS A 34 16.19 -6.63 4.00
C CYS A 34 16.89 -5.89 2.87
N SER A 35 18.13 -5.43 3.09
CA SER A 35 18.93 -4.73 2.08
C SER A 35 19.47 -5.65 0.97
N ILE A 36 19.46 -6.97 1.17
CA ILE A 36 19.99 -7.95 0.21
C ILE A 36 18.88 -8.45 -0.73
N CYS A 37 17.78 -8.98 -0.20
CA CYS A 37 16.71 -9.54 -1.02
C CYS A 37 15.47 -8.65 -1.18
N GLY A 38 15.39 -7.54 -0.45
CA GLY A 38 14.22 -6.65 -0.49
C GLY A 38 12.98 -7.19 0.24
N GLU A 39 13.07 -8.35 0.92
CA GLU A 39 11.96 -8.91 1.69
C GLU A 39 11.46 -7.89 2.72
N ILE A 40 10.14 -7.73 2.78
CA ILE A 40 9.45 -6.78 3.66
C ILE A 40 8.84 -7.55 4.84
N TYR A 41 9.20 -7.12 6.03
CA TYR A 41 8.65 -7.56 7.29
C TYR A 41 7.82 -6.44 7.90
N ASN A 42 6.94 -6.80 8.82
CA ASN A 42 6.24 -5.84 9.65
C ASN A 42 6.19 -6.38 11.09
N ILE A 43 6.68 -5.62 12.06
CA ILE A 43 6.79 -6.08 13.44
C ILE A 43 5.44 -6.46 14.10
N TYR A 44 4.31 -6.00 13.55
CA TYR A 44 2.97 -6.29 14.06
C TYR A 44 2.30 -7.46 13.32
N SER A 45 2.44 -7.55 11.99
CA SER A 45 1.69 -8.53 11.17
C SER A 45 2.53 -9.66 10.59
N LYS A 46 3.82 -9.41 10.32
CA LYS A 46 4.77 -10.38 9.76
C LYS A 46 6.16 -10.15 10.38
N PRO A 47 6.32 -10.41 11.69
CA PRO A 47 7.60 -10.20 12.36
C PRO A 47 8.63 -11.20 11.84
N PRO A 48 9.93 -10.83 11.79
CA PRO A 48 10.99 -11.79 11.51
C PRO A 48 11.07 -12.83 12.62
N LYS A 49 11.64 -14.00 12.31
CA LYS A 49 11.85 -15.08 13.30
C LYS A 49 12.82 -14.65 14.40
N GLN A 50 13.81 -13.84 14.05
CA GLN A 50 14.75 -13.23 14.98
C GLN A 50 14.65 -11.71 14.88
N ASP A 51 14.62 -11.05 16.03
CA ASP A 51 14.44 -9.60 16.08
C ASP A 51 15.48 -8.86 15.22
N ASN A 52 15.00 -7.95 14.37
CA ASN A 52 15.79 -7.15 13.43
C ASN A 52 16.72 -7.93 12.48
N VAL A 53 16.48 -9.21 12.22
CA VAL A 53 17.29 -10.05 11.30
C VAL A 53 16.43 -10.61 10.18
N CYS A 54 17.00 -10.70 8.96
CA CYS A 54 16.31 -11.32 7.84
C CYS A 54 16.28 -12.85 7.95
N ASP A 55 15.09 -13.45 7.79
CA ASP A 55 14.90 -14.90 7.85
C ASP A 55 15.69 -15.68 6.78
N PHE A 56 16.02 -15.04 5.66
CA PHE A 56 16.79 -15.63 4.55
C PHE A 56 18.28 -15.24 4.58
N HIS A 57 18.64 -14.17 5.30
CA HIS A 57 20.01 -13.65 5.39
C HIS A 57 20.36 -13.36 6.86
N PRO A 58 20.76 -14.37 7.63
CA PRO A 58 20.96 -14.23 9.09
C PRO A 58 22.02 -13.20 9.50
N GLU A 59 22.98 -12.91 8.62
CA GLU A 59 24.04 -11.91 8.84
C GLU A 59 23.56 -10.47 8.54
N THR A 60 22.33 -10.30 8.08
CA THR A 60 21.79 -9.00 7.62
C THR A 60 20.75 -8.47 8.58
N GLN A 61 21.03 -7.29 9.13
CA GLN A 61 20.03 -6.54 9.89
C GLN A 61 18.99 -5.92 8.97
N LEU A 62 17.74 -5.98 9.41
CA LEU A 62 16.64 -5.32 8.72
C LEU A 62 16.75 -3.80 8.92
N THR A 63 16.46 -3.06 7.86
CA THR A 63 16.45 -1.60 7.89
C THR A 63 15.04 -1.09 8.10
N HIS A 64 14.92 0.01 8.85
CA HIS A 64 13.70 0.79 8.95
C HIS A 64 13.89 2.06 8.13
N ARG A 65 12.90 2.42 7.29
CA ARG A 65 12.97 3.66 6.54
C ARG A 65 12.83 4.86 7.47
N ALA A 66 13.60 5.90 7.20
CA ALA A 66 13.57 7.11 8.02
C ALA A 66 12.20 7.81 8.04
N ASP A 67 11.41 7.70 6.95
CA ASP A 67 10.09 8.32 6.82
C ASP A 67 8.92 7.48 7.35
N ASP A 68 9.19 6.28 7.88
CA ASP A 68 8.19 5.41 8.50
C ASP A 68 8.08 5.69 10.02
N ASN A 69 8.09 6.96 10.40
CA ASN A 69 7.81 7.40 11.77
C ASN A 69 6.40 8.02 11.86
N GLU A 70 5.82 8.07 13.08
CA GLU A 70 4.45 8.53 13.28
C GLU A 70 4.17 9.92 12.70
N GLU A 71 5.08 10.87 12.90
CA GLU A 71 4.94 12.25 12.42
C GLU A 71 4.89 12.30 10.88
N SER A 72 5.82 11.60 10.22
CA SER A 72 5.91 11.54 8.76
C SER A 72 4.72 10.80 8.16
N VAL A 73 4.28 9.71 8.78
CA VAL A 73 3.10 8.94 8.36
C VAL A 73 1.83 9.77 8.50
N SER A 74 1.63 10.44 9.63
CA SER A 74 0.48 11.32 9.86
C SER A 74 0.41 12.43 8.81
N THR A 75 1.55 13.07 8.54
CA THR A 75 1.67 14.12 7.52
C THR A 75 1.33 13.59 6.13
N ARG A 76 1.85 12.42 5.75
CA ARG A 76 1.57 11.80 4.45
C ARG A 76 0.09 11.46 4.28
N LEU A 77 -0.55 10.96 5.33
CA LEU A 77 -1.98 10.63 5.29
C LEU A 77 -2.85 11.88 5.21
N ALA A 78 -2.48 12.97 5.89
CA ALA A 78 -3.16 14.25 5.74
C ALA A 78 -3.04 14.82 4.31
N ILE A 79 -1.84 14.75 3.71
CA ILE A 79 -1.62 15.16 2.32
C ILE A 79 -2.42 14.28 1.35
N TYR A 80 -2.51 12.97 1.60
CA TYR A 80 -3.37 12.08 0.81
C TYR A 80 -4.83 12.52 0.87
N ASP A 81 -5.35 12.78 2.07
CA ASP A 81 -6.74 13.23 2.27
C ASP A 81 -7.02 14.56 1.54
N GLU A 82 -6.07 15.48 1.51
CA GLU A 82 -6.23 16.80 0.88
C GLU A 82 -6.07 16.75 -0.66
N LEU A 83 -5.03 16.07 -1.16
CA LEU A 83 -4.61 16.19 -2.56
C LEU A 83 -4.96 14.98 -3.41
N THR A 84 -5.10 13.79 -2.82
CA THR A 84 -5.28 12.54 -3.57
C THR A 84 -6.72 12.02 -3.46
N LYS A 85 -7.29 12.02 -2.26
CA LYS A 85 -8.65 11.53 -1.99
C LYS A 85 -9.74 12.18 -2.87
N PRO A 86 -9.69 13.49 -3.22
CA PRO A 86 -10.68 14.08 -4.13
C PRO A 86 -10.70 13.46 -5.55
N LEU A 87 -9.65 12.75 -5.96
CA LEU A 87 -9.65 12.00 -7.22
C LEU A 87 -10.63 10.82 -7.18
N LEU A 88 -10.89 10.25 -6.00
CA LEU A 88 -11.87 9.17 -5.84
C LEU A 88 -13.27 9.69 -6.21
N ASP A 89 -13.66 10.87 -5.74
CA ASP A 89 -14.95 11.51 -6.09
C ASP A 89 -15.08 11.70 -7.60
N TYR A 90 -13.99 12.05 -8.28
CA TYR A 90 -13.98 12.19 -9.74
C TYR A 90 -14.24 10.84 -10.42
N TYR A 91 -13.49 9.79 -10.08
CA TYR A 91 -13.65 8.49 -10.72
C TYR A 91 -14.96 7.80 -10.36
N GLU A 92 -15.46 7.99 -9.14
CA GLU A 92 -16.77 7.52 -8.69
C GLU A 92 -17.90 8.14 -9.53
N LYS A 93 -17.87 9.46 -9.77
CA LYS A 93 -18.84 10.15 -10.64
C LYS A 93 -18.79 9.67 -12.09
N THR A 94 -17.63 9.21 -12.56
CA THR A 94 -17.51 8.65 -13.91
C THR A 94 -17.85 7.15 -14.00
N GLY A 95 -18.19 6.49 -12.89
CA GLY A 95 -18.46 5.05 -12.84
C GLY A 95 -17.24 4.17 -13.12
N ARG A 96 -16.02 4.69 -12.86
CA ARG A 96 -14.74 4.02 -13.15
C ARG A 96 -13.91 3.72 -11.90
N LEU A 97 -14.55 3.80 -10.73
CA LEU A 97 -13.93 3.49 -9.45
C LEU A 97 -14.47 2.16 -8.92
N GLU A 98 -13.58 1.20 -8.76
CA GLU A 98 -13.81 -0.04 -8.03
C GLU A 98 -13.16 0.06 -6.65
N LYS A 99 -13.81 -0.46 -5.61
CA LYS A 99 -13.28 -0.47 -4.24
C LYS A 99 -13.03 -1.90 -3.79
N VAL A 100 -11.85 -2.14 -3.24
CA VAL A 100 -11.40 -3.43 -2.70
C VAL A 100 -11.00 -3.24 -1.24
N ASN A 101 -11.46 -4.14 -0.37
CA ASN A 101 -10.99 -4.16 1.01
C ASN A 101 -9.50 -4.57 1.06
N GLY A 102 -8.66 -3.73 1.67
CA GLY A 102 -7.23 -3.98 1.88
C GLY A 102 -6.88 -4.68 3.19
N GLU A 103 -7.86 -4.98 4.04
CA GLU A 103 -7.71 -5.76 5.27
C GLU A 103 -7.69 -7.26 4.97
N GLY A 104 -7.00 -8.03 5.82
CA GLY A 104 -6.98 -9.49 5.73
C GLY A 104 -5.81 -10.06 4.94
N ASP A 105 -6.05 -11.23 4.33
CA ASP A 105 -5.02 -12.04 3.70
C ASP A 105 -4.61 -11.49 2.32
N LEU A 106 -3.31 -11.58 2.01
CA LEU A 106 -2.75 -11.06 0.77
C LEU A 106 -3.32 -11.79 -0.47
N GLU A 107 -3.53 -13.10 -0.40
CA GLU A 107 -4.09 -13.83 -1.54
C GLU A 107 -5.56 -13.50 -1.76
N GLU A 108 -6.33 -13.25 -0.70
CA GLU A 108 -7.72 -12.81 -0.79
C GLU A 108 -7.83 -11.44 -1.46
N ILE A 109 -7.01 -10.48 -1.03
CA ILE A 109 -6.94 -9.14 -1.63
C ILE A 109 -6.51 -9.25 -3.09
N TYR A 110 -5.49 -10.06 -3.39
CA TYR A 110 -5.04 -10.29 -4.77
C TYR A 110 -6.16 -10.86 -5.64
N ARG A 111 -6.87 -11.90 -5.17
CA ARG A 111 -8.02 -12.48 -5.88
C ARG A 111 -9.17 -11.49 -6.08
N ALA A 112 -9.35 -10.55 -5.16
CA ALA A 112 -10.36 -9.49 -5.32
C ALA A 112 -9.98 -8.51 -6.42
N ILE A 113 -8.71 -8.11 -6.50
CA ILE A 113 -8.20 -7.22 -7.56
C ILE A 113 -8.20 -7.94 -8.91
N ASP A 114 -7.77 -9.20 -8.96
CA ASP A 114 -7.69 -10.00 -10.19
C ASP A 114 -9.05 -10.16 -10.89
N LYS A 115 -10.14 -10.23 -10.13
CA LYS A 115 -11.51 -10.29 -10.69
C LYS A 115 -11.96 -9.00 -11.39
N LEU A 116 -11.25 -7.89 -11.18
CA LEU A 116 -11.60 -6.58 -11.74
C LEU A 116 -10.86 -6.27 -13.05
N ILE A 117 -9.73 -6.95 -13.31
CA ILE A 117 -8.83 -6.73 -14.45
C ILE A 117 -8.99 -7.82 -15.53
#